data_AF-A0A7J4SZJ8-F1
#
_entry.id   AF-A0A7J4SZJ8-F1
#
_cell.length_a   1.000
_cell.length_b   1.000
_cell.length_c   1.000
_cell.angle_alpha   90.00
_cell.angle_beta   90.00
_cell.angle_gamma   90.00
#
_symmetry.space_group_name_H-M   'P 1'
#
loop_
_entity.id
_entity.type
_entity.pdbx_description
1 polymer ?
#
loop_
_entity_poly.entity_id
_entity_poly.type
_entity_poly.pdbx_seq_one_letter_code
_entity_poly.pdbx_strand_id
1 'polypeptide(L)'
;MGNEKLIAGAVMILLNLVVLAPIATSMVEDAVDDNFETYPYDSACADSDCTTAEEDWATSTSTRTYYAWNLTNADEVMAGGEANYEELGPFEYDITYTRNIIDFDRTAGTLTYDESKVFTCSETSPNDCNTMITQLNIPFQPQVVGATGLAIDGVMDTTKAGFTAGAINNEMTSFSAGKATAEWVTNTMAGGYVAFTDGQTTDAANASIAIGTSWYDQFDAFFAATNGSGMNNMTGFPPTVTYTQAIQGQQAAAGEVTFAGNASITDLTYAFDSAVMPTGEDVSLTGMVGVMALAGHCLAFPIATYDDVMADAGNGFVNVGTMQRAGIWGYTVMASETMPDINATIANDWAVCFGIGGMFGNVFGGGDADWFTDQTGTAVDASTRMMNYLGVD
;
A
#
# COMPACT_ATOMS: atom_id res chain seq x y z
N MET A 1 55.91 -35.91 1.82
CA MET A 1 55.05 -35.70 3.01
C MET A 1 54.42 -34.29 3.11
N GLY A 2 54.55 -33.39 2.12
CA GLY A 2 53.91 -32.07 2.14
C GLY A 2 52.52 -32.00 1.49
N ASN A 3 52.29 -32.74 0.40
CA ASN A 3 51.05 -32.62 -0.39
C ASN A 3 49.88 -33.48 0.12
N GLU A 4 50.11 -34.58 0.83
CA GLU A 4 49.03 -35.43 1.35
C GLU A 4 48.28 -34.78 2.52
N LYS A 5 48.97 -33.96 3.33
CA LYS A 5 48.36 -33.23 4.46
C LYS A 5 47.52 -32.03 4.00
N LEU A 6 47.86 -31.44 2.85
CA LEU A 6 47.12 -30.32 2.28
C LEU A 6 45.84 -30.79 1.57
N ILE A 7 45.89 -31.95 0.92
CA ILE A 7 44.71 -32.60 0.30
C ILE A 7 43.75 -33.11 1.39
N ALA A 8 44.24 -33.73 2.46
CA ALA A 8 43.39 -34.14 3.58
C ALA A 8 42.73 -32.94 4.29
N GLY A 9 43.45 -31.82 4.43
CA GLY A 9 42.90 -30.58 4.99
C GLY A 9 41.80 -29.96 4.13
N ALA A 10 41.98 -29.92 2.80
CA ALA A 10 40.98 -29.41 1.87
C ALA A 10 39.73 -30.31 1.82
N VAL A 11 39.89 -31.64 1.90
CA VAL A 11 38.76 -32.60 1.94
C VAL A 11 37.96 -32.47 3.23
N MET A 12 38.60 -32.26 4.39
CA MET A 12 37.90 -32.10 5.67
C MET A 12 37.16 -30.75 5.79
N ILE A 13 37.66 -29.70 5.12
CA ILE A 13 36.96 -28.41 5.02
C ILE A 13 35.76 -28.52 4.05
N LEU A 14 35.91 -29.20 2.91
CA LEU A 14 34.81 -29.48 1.98
C LEU A 14 33.73 -30.37 2.63
N LEU A 15 34.11 -31.37 3.43
CA LEU A 15 33.16 -32.23 4.14
C LEU A 15 32.39 -31.46 5.23
N ASN A 16 33.03 -30.49 5.91
CA ASN A 16 32.35 -29.64 6.89
C ASN A 16 31.44 -28.58 6.26
N LEU A 17 31.88 -27.89 5.19
CA LEU A 17 31.14 -26.77 4.58
C LEU A 17 30.09 -27.17 3.54
N VAL A 18 30.32 -28.26 2.79
CA VAL A 18 29.44 -28.65 1.67
C VAL A 18 28.53 -29.82 2.01
N VAL A 19 28.92 -30.68 2.97
CA VAL A 19 28.14 -31.87 3.34
C VAL A 19 27.49 -31.69 4.71
N LEU A 20 28.26 -31.38 5.76
CA LEU A 20 27.71 -31.30 7.12
C LEU A 20 26.91 -30.02 7.39
N ALA A 21 27.29 -28.87 6.83
CA ALA A 21 26.54 -27.62 7.05
C ALA A 21 25.12 -27.63 6.43
N PRO A 22 24.90 -28.10 5.18
CA PRO A 22 23.55 -28.25 4.64
C PRO A 22 22.74 -29.32 5.36
N ILE A 23 23.36 -30.43 5.78
CA ILE A 23 22.68 -31.49 6.56
C ILE A 23 22.27 -30.97 7.94
N ALA A 24 23.10 -30.15 8.60
CA ALA A 24 22.77 -29.58 9.90
C ALA A 24 21.67 -28.51 9.82
N THR A 25 21.57 -27.74 8.73
CA THR A 25 20.47 -26.77 8.54
C THR A 25 19.20 -27.41 8.01
N SER A 26 19.29 -28.39 7.10
CA SER A 26 18.10 -29.11 6.59
C SER A 26 17.49 -30.03 7.64
N MET A 27 18.30 -30.62 8.53
CA MET A 27 17.80 -31.38 9.67
C MET A 27 17.16 -30.50 10.74
N VAL A 28 17.48 -29.20 10.81
CA VAL A 28 16.82 -28.27 11.74
C VAL A 28 15.46 -27.84 11.18
N GLU A 29 15.35 -27.57 9.88
CA GLU A 29 14.05 -27.33 9.24
C GLU A 29 13.16 -28.57 9.31
N ASP A 30 13.65 -29.77 8.95
CA ASP A 30 12.89 -31.02 9.08
C ASP A 30 12.53 -31.33 10.55
N ALA A 31 13.42 -31.08 11.52
CA ALA A 31 13.12 -31.29 12.92
C ALA A 31 12.18 -30.22 13.51
N VAL A 32 12.19 -29.00 12.97
CA VAL A 32 11.26 -27.93 13.35
C VAL A 32 9.89 -28.25 12.75
N ASP A 33 9.81 -28.59 11.46
CA ASP A 33 8.57 -29.01 10.81
C ASP A 33 7.99 -30.26 11.47
N ASP A 34 8.77 -31.31 11.72
CA ASP A 34 8.32 -32.52 12.45
C ASP A 34 7.85 -32.19 13.88
N ASN A 35 8.54 -31.29 14.60
CA ASN A 35 8.11 -30.91 15.95
C ASN A 35 6.84 -30.05 15.92
N PHE A 36 6.72 -29.07 15.01
CA PHE A 36 5.58 -28.15 14.95
C PHE A 36 4.35 -28.72 14.23
N GLU A 37 4.53 -29.73 13.36
CA GLU A 37 3.43 -30.41 12.67
C GLU A 37 2.51 -31.15 13.65
N THR A 38 3.07 -31.73 14.72
CA THR A 38 2.29 -32.40 15.77
C THR A 38 2.29 -31.69 17.12
N TYR A 39 3.09 -30.63 17.34
CA TYR A 39 3.15 -29.92 18.63
C TYR A 39 1.78 -29.56 19.24
N PRO A 40 0.81 -28.98 18.49
CA PRO A 40 -0.50 -28.66 19.05
C PRO A 40 -1.29 -29.91 19.47
N TYR A 41 -1.08 -31.01 18.78
CA TYR A 41 -1.70 -32.30 19.05
C TYR A 41 -1.03 -33.00 20.26
N ASP A 42 0.30 -33.12 20.25
CA ASP A 42 1.07 -33.76 21.32
C ASP A 42 1.00 -32.98 22.65
N SER A 43 0.75 -31.67 22.59
CA SER A 43 0.56 -30.84 23.78
C SER A 43 -0.86 -30.87 24.35
N ALA A 44 -1.87 -31.20 23.54
CA ALA A 44 -3.27 -31.16 23.95
C ALA A 44 -3.87 -32.55 24.22
N CYS A 45 -3.40 -33.60 23.55
CA CYS A 45 -4.02 -34.92 23.49
C CYS A 45 -3.16 -35.97 24.21
N ALA A 46 -3.70 -36.59 25.26
CA ALA A 46 -3.02 -37.66 26.00
C ALA A 46 -3.12 -39.04 25.33
N ASP A 47 -3.94 -39.17 24.28
CA ASP A 47 -4.13 -40.39 23.53
C ASP A 47 -4.15 -40.16 22.01
N SER A 48 -3.99 -41.25 21.25
CA SER A 48 -3.84 -41.24 19.79
C SER A 48 -5.07 -40.78 19.01
N ASP A 49 -6.23 -40.71 19.67
CA ASP A 49 -7.52 -40.34 19.10
C ASP A 49 -8.03 -39.01 19.71
N CYS A 50 -7.21 -38.34 20.51
CA CYS A 50 -7.49 -37.10 21.23
C CYS A 50 -8.82 -37.12 22.03
N THR A 51 -9.17 -38.27 22.61
CA THR A 51 -10.38 -38.37 23.46
C THR A 51 -10.14 -37.92 24.89
N THR A 52 -8.88 -37.91 25.31
CA THR A 52 -8.40 -37.50 26.63
C THR A 52 -7.44 -36.34 26.46
N ALA A 53 -7.67 -35.25 27.19
CA ALA A 53 -6.79 -34.10 27.19
C ALA A 53 -5.56 -34.34 28.09
N GLU A 54 -4.40 -33.83 27.67
CA GLU A 54 -3.21 -33.75 28.54
C GLU A 54 -3.50 -32.89 29.77
N GLU A 55 -3.04 -33.31 30.96
CA GLU A 55 -3.47 -32.71 32.24
C GLU A 55 -3.09 -31.22 32.35
N ASP A 56 -1.87 -30.88 31.95
CA ASP A 56 -1.34 -29.51 31.96
C ASP A 56 -1.98 -28.61 30.89
N TRP A 57 -2.56 -29.20 29.84
CA TRP A 57 -3.33 -28.48 28.83
C TRP A 57 -4.79 -28.33 29.23
N ALA A 58 -5.37 -29.39 29.79
CA ALA A 58 -6.74 -29.47 30.29
C ALA A 58 -6.96 -28.45 31.42
N THR A 59 -5.96 -28.26 32.28
CA THR A 59 -6.00 -27.24 33.31
C THR A 59 -4.70 -26.45 33.35
N SER A 60 -4.79 -25.15 33.13
CA SER A 60 -3.64 -24.25 33.30
C SER A 60 -4.02 -22.99 34.07
N THR A 61 -3.06 -22.44 34.80
CA THR A 61 -3.24 -21.19 35.55
C THR A 61 -2.28 -20.14 35.01
N SER A 62 -2.79 -18.93 34.78
CA SER A 62 -1.96 -17.77 34.44
C SER A 62 -2.39 -16.55 35.24
N THR A 63 -1.43 -15.68 35.53
CA THR A 63 -1.70 -14.44 36.26
C THR A 63 -1.94 -13.30 35.28
N ARG A 64 -2.95 -12.48 35.54
CA ARG A 64 -3.27 -11.29 34.75
C ARG A 64 -3.46 -10.07 35.64
N THR A 65 -2.87 -8.97 35.21
CA THR A 65 -2.95 -7.67 35.89
C THR A 65 -4.02 -6.78 35.26
N TYR A 66 -4.85 -6.17 36.09
CA TYR A 66 -5.91 -5.24 35.71
C TYR A 66 -5.69 -3.87 36.35
N TYR A 67 -6.12 -2.83 35.63
CA TYR A 67 -6.18 -1.45 36.08
C TYR A 67 -7.58 -0.92 35.84
N ALA A 68 -8.08 -0.10 36.76
CA ALA A 68 -9.38 0.53 36.69
C ALA A 68 -9.22 2.06 36.60
N TRP A 69 -10.03 2.70 35.75
CA TRP A 69 -10.08 4.15 35.66
C TRP A 69 -11.20 4.67 36.56
N ASN A 70 -10.85 5.23 37.70
CA ASN A 70 -11.77 5.77 38.68
C ASN A 70 -12.12 7.22 38.33
N LEU A 71 -13.41 7.51 38.14
CA LEU A 71 -13.90 8.85 37.87
C LEU A 71 -13.89 9.68 39.16
N THR A 72 -13.09 10.76 39.19
CA THR A 72 -12.92 11.58 40.40
C THR A 72 -13.90 12.74 40.48
N ASN A 73 -14.55 13.11 39.38
CA ASN A 73 -15.45 14.27 39.28
C ASN A 73 -16.85 13.91 38.73
N ALA A 74 -17.47 12.86 39.28
CA ALA A 74 -18.76 12.36 38.81
C ALA A 74 -19.88 13.42 38.73
N ASP A 75 -19.98 14.31 39.72
CA ASP A 75 -21.00 15.36 39.75
C ASP A 75 -20.84 16.39 38.60
N GLU A 76 -19.59 16.71 38.24
CA GLU A 76 -19.29 17.63 37.13
C GLU A 76 -19.61 16.99 35.78
N VAL A 77 -19.28 15.71 35.62
CA VAL A 77 -19.60 14.95 34.40
C VAL A 77 -21.12 14.80 34.23
N MET A 78 -21.86 14.55 35.32
CA MET A 78 -23.33 14.52 35.28
C MET A 78 -23.93 15.90 34.93
N ALA A 79 -23.22 16.99 35.18
CA ALA A 79 -23.60 18.35 34.80
C ALA A 79 -23.13 18.76 33.38
N GLY A 80 -22.48 17.86 32.63
CA GLY A 80 -22.00 18.09 31.27
C GLY A 80 -20.55 18.59 31.14
N GLY A 81 -19.77 18.52 32.23
CA GLY A 81 -18.33 18.82 32.22
C GLY A 81 -17.46 17.67 31.71
N GLU A 82 -16.17 17.94 31.51
CA GLU A 82 -15.19 16.92 31.10
C GLU A 82 -14.86 15.94 32.24
N ALA A 83 -14.59 14.68 31.88
CA ALA A 83 -14.32 13.61 32.83
C ALA A 83 -12.84 13.52 33.22
N ASN A 84 -12.57 13.44 34.54
CA ASN A 84 -11.24 13.25 35.11
C ASN A 84 -11.10 11.85 35.71
N TYR A 85 -10.12 11.10 35.22
CA TYR A 85 -9.88 9.72 35.64
C TYR A 85 -8.55 9.59 36.41
N GLU A 86 -8.59 8.78 37.46
CA GLU A 86 -7.42 8.31 38.20
C GLU A 86 -7.25 6.81 37.97
N GLU A 87 -6.05 6.39 37.57
CA GLU A 87 -5.73 4.98 37.40
C GLU A 87 -5.56 4.29 38.76
N LEU A 88 -6.33 3.24 39.01
CA LEU A 88 -6.24 2.38 40.18
C LEU A 88 -5.74 1.00 39.76
N GLY A 89 -4.76 0.48 40.49
CA GLY A 89 -4.15 -0.82 40.24
C GLY A 89 -2.68 -0.82 40.65
N PRO A 90 -1.95 -1.91 40.39
CA PRO A 90 -2.39 -3.15 39.74
C PRO A 90 -3.31 -4.01 40.63
N PHE A 91 -4.32 -4.64 40.02
CA PHE A 91 -5.09 -5.74 40.60
C PHE A 91 -4.73 -7.05 39.90
N GLU A 92 -4.18 -8.01 40.63
CA GLU A 92 -3.73 -9.27 40.03
C GLU A 92 -4.78 -10.37 40.24
N TYR A 93 -5.09 -11.09 39.17
CA TYR A 93 -6.00 -12.23 39.19
C TYR A 93 -5.28 -13.47 38.66
N ASP A 94 -5.43 -14.57 39.39
CA ASP A 94 -5.07 -15.89 38.91
C ASP A 94 -6.26 -16.45 38.12
N ILE A 95 -6.04 -16.65 36.83
CA ILE A 95 -7.03 -17.16 35.88
C ILE A 95 -6.75 -18.64 35.71
N THR A 96 -7.69 -19.46 36.19
CA THR A 96 -7.68 -20.90 35.93
C THR A 96 -8.50 -21.17 34.68
N TYR A 97 -7.85 -21.76 33.68
CA TYR A 97 -8.43 -22.22 32.43
C TYR A 97 -8.70 -23.71 32.56
N THR A 98 -9.93 -24.13 32.29
CA THR A 98 -10.27 -25.55 32.17
C THR A 98 -10.79 -25.79 30.76
N ARG A 99 -10.12 -26.70 30.04
CA ARG A 99 -10.40 -27.05 28.65
C ARG A 99 -10.92 -28.48 28.56
N ASN A 100 -12.02 -28.69 27.83
CA ASN A 100 -12.53 -30.02 27.52
C ASN A 100 -12.61 -30.21 26.02
N ILE A 101 -12.05 -31.32 25.52
CA ILE A 101 -12.09 -31.65 24.09
C ILE A 101 -13.50 -32.10 23.72
N ILE A 102 -14.05 -31.50 22.67
CA ILE A 102 -15.38 -31.78 22.13
C ILE A 102 -15.27 -32.68 20.91
N ASP A 103 -14.33 -32.38 20.00
CA ASP A 103 -14.17 -33.11 18.74
C ASP A 103 -12.75 -32.95 18.19
N PHE A 104 -12.27 -33.97 17.48
CA PHE A 104 -10.97 -33.97 16.82
C PHE A 104 -11.07 -34.58 15.42
N ASP A 105 -10.87 -33.74 14.39
CA ASP A 105 -10.80 -34.19 13.00
C ASP A 105 -9.33 -34.29 12.58
N ARG A 106 -8.82 -35.52 12.61
CA ARG A 106 -7.45 -35.85 12.20
C ARG A 106 -7.17 -35.63 10.71
N THR A 107 -8.21 -35.68 9.86
CA THR A 107 -8.06 -35.51 8.41
C THR A 107 -8.00 -34.03 8.05
N ALA A 108 -8.79 -33.19 8.74
CA ALA A 108 -8.78 -31.74 8.56
C ALA A 108 -7.70 -31.03 9.41
N GLY A 109 -7.13 -31.72 10.41
CA GLY A 109 -6.13 -31.15 11.33
C GLY A 109 -6.74 -30.18 12.35
N THR A 110 -8.00 -30.39 12.76
CA THR A 110 -8.74 -29.44 13.62
C THR A 110 -9.19 -30.06 14.94
N LEU A 111 -8.96 -29.34 16.05
CA LEU A 111 -9.41 -29.67 17.40
C LEU A 111 -10.47 -28.67 17.88
N THR A 112 -11.61 -29.17 18.35
CA THR A 112 -12.68 -28.37 18.94
C THR A 112 -12.73 -28.62 20.43
N TYR A 113 -12.76 -27.56 21.24
CA TYR A 113 -12.83 -27.65 22.71
C TYR A 113 -13.68 -26.52 23.29
N ASP A 114 -14.25 -26.73 24.48
CA ASP A 114 -14.74 -25.64 25.32
C ASP A 114 -13.67 -25.22 26.33
N GLU A 115 -13.60 -23.91 26.60
CA GLU A 115 -12.72 -23.34 27.60
C GLU A 115 -13.55 -22.53 28.59
N SER A 116 -13.50 -22.91 29.87
CA SER A 116 -14.06 -22.14 30.97
C SER A 116 -12.95 -21.42 31.74
N LYS A 117 -13.26 -20.23 32.25
CA LYS A 117 -12.30 -19.37 32.96
C LYS A 117 -12.84 -18.99 34.31
N VAL A 118 -12.05 -19.24 35.35
CA VAL A 118 -12.33 -18.80 36.72
C VAL A 118 -11.28 -17.77 37.11
N PHE A 119 -11.73 -16.56 37.42
CA PHE A 119 -10.89 -15.45 37.86
C PHE A 119 -10.93 -15.40 39.38
N THR A 120 -9.77 -15.59 40.03
CA THR A 120 -9.62 -15.48 41.48
C THR A 120 -8.67 -14.34 41.77
N CYS A 121 -9.01 -13.45 42.71
CA CYS A 121 -8.08 -12.40 43.14
C CYS A 121 -6.82 -13.06 43.70
N SER A 122 -5.66 -12.71 43.16
CA SER A 122 -4.39 -13.29 43.58
C SER A 122 -4.06 -12.85 45.00
N GLU A 123 -3.58 -13.77 45.84
CA GLU A 123 -3.14 -13.45 47.21
C GLU A 123 -1.96 -12.47 47.24
N THR A 124 -1.20 -12.38 46.13
CA THR A 124 -0.07 -11.47 45.98
C THR A 124 -0.44 -10.12 45.35
N SER A 125 -1.72 -9.91 45.03
CA SER A 125 -2.17 -8.65 44.41
C SER A 125 -1.78 -7.45 45.28
N PRO A 126 -1.05 -6.45 44.73
CA PRO A 126 -0.65 -5.26 45.50
C PRO A 126 -1.82 -4.43 46.02
N ASN A 127 -2.99 -4.53 45.37
CA ASN A 127 -4.21 -3.82 45.75
C ASN A 127 -5.36 -4.81 45.99
N ASP A 128 -6.27 -4.45 46.90
CA ASP A 128 -7.46 -5.25 47.22
C ASP A 128 -8.43 -5.24 46.04
N CYS A 129 -8.77 -6.43 45.52
CA CYS A 129 -9.73 -6.58 44.43
C CYS A 129 -11.16 -6.12 44.79
N ASN A 130 -11.45 -5.86 46.06
CA ASN A 130 -12.72 -5.27 46.52
C ASN A 130 -12.68 -3.73 46.59
N THR A 131 -11.65 -3.09 46.01
CA THR A 131 -11.56 -1.63 45.95
C THR A 131 -12.76 -1.04 45.21
N MET A 132 -13.43 -0.09 45.87
CA MET A 132 -14.56 0.62 45.29
C MET A 132 -14.09 1.54 44.17
N ILE A 133 -14.76 1.46 43.01
CA ILE A 133 -14.52 2.34 41.87
C ILE A 133 -15.79 3.11 41.51
N THR A 134 -15.62 4.38 41.16
CA THR A 134 -16.68 5.20 40.57
C THR A 134 -16.54 5.13 39.06
N GLN A 135 -17.54 4.57 38.39
CA GLN A 135 -17.52 4.41 36.94
C GLN A 135 -18.94 4.45 36.39
N LEU A 136 -19.07 4.51 35.07
CA LEU A 136 -20.33 4.41 34.34
C LEU A 136 -21.18 3.23 34.85
N ASN A 137 -22.47 3.47 35.03
CA ASN A 137 -23.42 2.43 35.40
C ASN A 137 -23.75 1.57 34.17
N ILE A 138 -22.85 0.62 33.87
CA ILE A 138 -22.89 -0.23 32.66
C ILE A 138 -24.22 -1.00 32.52
N PRO A 139 -24.86 -1.54 33.57
CA PRO A 139 -26.17 -2.20 33.42
C PRO A 139 -27.34 -1.23 33.17
N PHE A 140 -27.25 0.02 33.62
CA PHE A 140 -28.32 1.01 33.49
C PHE A 140 -28.28 1.73 32.13
N GLN A 141 -27.09 1.90 31.54
CA GLN A 141 -26.92 2.56 30.25
C GLN A 141 -27.67 1.86 29.09
N PRO A 142 -27.69 0.52 28.94
CA PRO A 142 -28.50 -0.17 27.94
C PRO A 142 -30.01 0.07 28.09
N GLN A 143 -30.49 0.20 29.33
CA GLN A 143 -31.91 0.43 29.64
C GLN A 143 -32.34 1.87 29.34
N VAL A 144 -31.46 2.85 29.63
CA VAL A 144 -31.64 4.25 29.22
C VAL A 144 -31.54 4.37 27.71
N VAL A 145 -30.58 3.71 27.05
CA VAL A 145 -30.44 3.68 25.57
C VAL A 145 -31.69 3.08 24.90
N GLY A 146 -32.28 2.02 25.47
CA GLY A 146 -33.55 1.45 25.00
C GLY A 146 -34.76 2.36 25.18
N ALA A 147 -34.75 3.27 26.17
CA ALA A 147 -35.81 4.26 26.41
C ALA A 147 -35.54 5.62 25.73
N THR A 148 -34.31 5.89 25.28
CA THR A 148 -33.86 7.14 24.64
C THR A 148 -33.60 6.94 23.14
N GLY A 149 -34.37 6.07 22.49
CA GLY A 149 -34.21 5.72 21.07
C GLY A 149 -34.32 6.89 20.09
N LEU A 150 -34.86 8.05 20.48
CA LEU A 150 -35.09 9.18 19.56
C LEU A 150 -33.95 10.21 19.51
N ALA A 151 -32.99 10.19 20.46
CA ALA A 151 -31.87 11.15 20.49
C ALA A 151 -30.53 10.54 20.06
N ILE A 152 -30.35 9.22 20.25
CA ILE A 152 -29.18 8.48 19.76
C ILE A 152 -29.28 8.21 18.26
N ASP A 153 -30.48 8.15 17.67
CA ASP A 153 -30.63 8.20 16.21
C ASP A 153 -29.89 9.42 15.65
N GLY A 154 -29.97 10.60 16.28
CA GLY A 154 -29.23 11.78 15.84
C GLY A 154 -27.70 11.64 15.91
N VAL A 155 -27.13 11.05 16.96
CA VAL A 155 -25.66 10.90 17.11
C VAL A 155 -25.12 9.70 16.34
N MET A 156 -25.87 8.59 16.28
CA MET A 156 -25.55 7.42 15.45
C MET A 156 -25.74 7.75 13.98
N ASP A 157 -26.77 8.50 13.59
CA ASP A 157 -26.93 9.02 12.23
C ASP A 157 -25.88 10.07 11.92
N THR A 158 -25.45 10.91 12.87
CA THR A 158 -24.33 11.84 12.63
C THR A 158 -22.99 11.11 12.50
N THR A 159 -22.75 10.05 13.28
CA THR A 159 -21.53 9.24 13.18
C THR A 159 -21.55 8.36 11.93
N LYS A 160 -22.69 7.75 11.59
CA LYS A 160 -22.91 7.04 10.33
C LYS A 160 -22.83 7.99 9.16
N ALA A 161 -23.40 9.19 9.25
CA ALA A 161 -23.30 10.22 8.22
C ALA A 161 -21.86 10.71 8.10
N GLY A 162 -21.11 10.85 9.20
CA GLY A 162 -19.69 11.22 9.18
C GLY A 162 -18.81 10.13 8.57
N PHE A 163 -19.02 8.87 8.94
CA PHE A 163 -18.34 7.71 8.34
C PHE A 163 -18.72 7.57 6.86
N THR A 164 -20.01 7.65 6.53
CA THR A 164 -20.52 7.57 5.16
C THR A 164 -20.05 8.75 4.34
N ALA A 165 -20.01 9.96 4.89
CA ALA A 165 -19.46 11.14 4.23
C ALA A 165 -17.94 11.01 4.04
N GLY A 166 -17.21 10.46 5.00
CA GLY A 166 -15.78 10.19 4.86
C GLY A 166 -15.49 9.13 3.79
N ALA A 167 -16.26 8.04 3.78
CA ALA A 167 -16.18 6.99 2.78
C ALA A 167 -16.54 7.55 1.39
N ILE A 168 -17.68 8.25 1.26
CA ILE A 168 -18.08 8.92 0.01
C ILE A 168 -17.04 9.96 -0.40
N ASN A 169 -16.42 10.68 0.54
CA ASN A 169 -15.38 11.65 0.19
C ASN A 169 -14.15 10.96 -0.40
N ASN A 170 -13.69 9.85 0.18
CA ASN A 170 -12.59 9.07 -0.40
C ASN A 170 -12.96 8.49 -1.77
N GLU A 171 -14.17 7.96 -1.90
CA GLU A 171 -14.72 7.46 -3.16
C GLU A 171 -14.77 8.56 -4.24
N MET A 172 -15.28 9.73 -3.89
CA MET A 172 -15.43 10.86 -4.80
C MET A 172 -14.10 11.54 -5.12
N THR A 173 -13.16 11.59 -4.17
CA THR A 173 -11.87 12.27 -4.34
C THR A 173 -10.83 11.36 -5.01
N SER A 174 -10.95 10.04 -4.97
CA SER A 174 -9.90 9.14 -5.46
C SER A 174 -10.42 8.00 -6.33
N PHE A 175 -11.40 7.23 -5.86
CA PHE A 175 -11.77 5.99 -6.57
C PHE A 175 -12.53 6.27 -7.86
N SER A 176 -13.39 7.29 -7.88
CA SER A 176 -14.09 7.72 -9.10
C SER A 176 -13.12 8.06 -10.23
N ALA A 177 -12.13 8.90 -9.96
CA ALA A 177 -11.13 9.34 -10.92
C ALA A 177 -10.16 8.23 -11.30
N GLY A 178 -9.74 7.42 -10.32
CA GLY A 178 -8.89 6.25 -10.55
C GLY A 178 -9.56 5.24 -11.50
N LYS A 179 -10.84 4.95 -11.26
CA LYS A 179 -11.63 4.04 -12.09
C LYS A 179 -11.80 4.58 -13.51
N ALA A 180 -12.27 5.82 -13.66
CA ALA A 180 -12.49 6.41 -14.98
C ALA A 180 -11.20 6.50 -15.81
N THR A 181 -10.07 6.83 -15.18
CA THR A 181 -8.76 6.82 -15.86
C THR A 181 -8.36 5.41 -16.29
N ALA A 182 -8.53 4.41 -15.41
CA ALA A 182 -8.21 3.01 -15.72
C ALA A 182 -9.11 2.44 -16.83
N GLU A 183 -10.41 2.79 -16.82
CA GLU A 183 -11.34 2.46 -17.90
C GLU A 183 -10.96 3.18 -19.20
N TRP A 184 -10.53 4.44 -19.15
CA TRP A 184 -10.01 5.14 -20.32
C TRP A 184 -8.79 4.42 -20.91
N VAL A 185 -7.84 3.98 -20.09
CA VAL A 185 -6.66 3.22 -20.55
C VAL A 185 -7.12 1.91 -21.18
N THR A 186 -7.98 1.17 -20.48
CA THR A 186 -8.53 -0.11 -20.94
C THR A 186 -9.26 0.05 -22.28
N ASN A 187 -10.13 1.05 -22.41
CA ASN A 187 -10.89 1.31 -23.63
C ASN A 187 -10.01 1.83 -24.77
N THR A 188 -9.01 2.65 -24.47
CA THR A 188 -8.06 3.16 -25.47
C THR A 188 -7.16 2.04 -26.00
N MET A 189 -6.69 1.16 -25.12
CA MET A 189 -5.95 -0.06 -25.45
C MET A 189 -6.82 -1.07 -26.21
N ALA A 190 -8.09 -1.25 -25.82
CA ALA A 190 -9.01 -2.21 -26.43
C ALA A 190 -9.65 -1.71 -27.75
N GLY A 191 -9.80 -0.39 -27.94
CA GLY A 191 -10.63 0.17 -29.02
C GLY A 191 -10.05 1.35 -29.82
N GLY A 192 -8.97 2.02 -29.40
CA GLY A 192 -8.74 3.42 -29.80
C GLY A 192 -7.42 3.81 -30.48
N TYR A 193 -6.27 3.21 -30.12
CA TYR A 193 -4.99 3.50 -30.80
C TYR A 193 -4.65 2.48 -31.90
N VAL A 194 -5.62 1.65 -32.26
CA VAL A 194 -5.62 0.86 -33.49
C VAL A 194 -5.96 1.82 -34.65
N ALA A 195 -5.01 2.68 -35.00
CA ALA A 195 -4.98 3.20 -36.35
C ALA A 195 -4.82 1.97 -37.26
N PHE A 196 -5.90 1.57 -37.92
CA PHE A 196 -5.86 0.65 -39.04
C PHE A 196 -4.91 1.24 -40.08
N THR A 197 -3.63 0.92 -39.96
CA THR A 197 -2.64 1.20 -40.99
C THR A 197 -2.66 -0.05 -41.85
N ASP A 198 -3.22 0.06 -43.04
CA ASP A 198 -3.32 -1.04 -44.02
C ASP A 198 -4.11 -2.28 -43.58
N GLY A 199 -5.11 -2.14 -42.70
CA GLY A 199 -6.03 -3.23 -42.37
C GLY A 199 -5.53 -4.24 -41.33
N GLN A 200 -4.46 -3.92 -40.60
CA GLN A 200 -3.95 -4.74 -39.49
C GLN A 200 -4.25 -4.11 -38.13
N THR A 201 -4.51 -4.95 -37.13
CA THR A 201 -4.58 -4.53 -35.73
C THR A 201 -3.18 -4.21 -35.23
N THR A 202 -2.95 -2.98 -34.76
CA THR A 202 -1.75 -2.59 -34.03
C THR A 202 -1.57 -3.53 -32.83
N ASP A 203 -0.37 -4.10 -32.66
CA ASP A 203 -0.06 -4.88 -31.46
C ASP A 203 -0.02 -4.01 -30.20
N ALA A 204 -0.08 -4.63 -29.03
CA ALA A 204 -0.16 -3.93 -27.74
C ALA A 204 1.05 -3.02 -27.50
N ALA A 205 2.25 -3.43 -27.91
CA ALA A 205 3.48 -2.65 -27.75
C ALA A 205 3.40 -1.35 -28.57
N ASN A 206 3.09 -1.45 -29.86
CA ASN A 206 2.96 -0.29 -30.75
C ASN A 206 1.79 0.62 -30.34
N ALA A 207 0.68 0.06 -29.84
CA ALA A 207 -0.42 0.85 -29.31
C ALA A 207 0.00 1.65 -28.06
N SER A 208 0.72 1.00 -27.14
CA SER A 208 1.19 1.64 -25.91
C SER A 208 2.22 2.75 -26.17
N ILE A 209 3.14 2.54 -27.12
CA ILE A 209 4.10 3.55 -27.58
C ILE A 209 3.37 4.75 -28.14
N ALA A 210 2.34 4.53 -28.95
CA ALA A 210 1.61 5.60 -29.61
C ALA A 210 0.78 6.42 -28.60
N ILE A 211 0.20 5.77 -27.57
CA ILE A 211 -0.43 6.44 -26.43
C ILE A 211 0.60 7.31 -25.68
N GLY A 212 1.76 6.74 -25.32
CA GLY A 212 2.81 7.47 -24.62
C GLY A 212 3.34 8.65 -25.43
N THR A 213 3.49 8.48 -26.75
CA THR A 213 3.91 9.53 -27.69
C THR A 213 2.90 10.68 -27.68
N SER A 214 1.60 10.36 -27.70
CA SER A 214 0.53 11.36 -27.62
C SER A 214 0.54 12.13 -26.30
N TRP A 215 0.77 11.46 -25.17
CA TRP A 215 0.89 12.14 -23.89
C TRP A 215 2.13 13.03 -23.83
N TYR A 216 3.26 12.55 -24.35
CA TYR A 216 4.48 13.35 -24.44
C TYR A 216 4.28 14.59 -25.33
N ASP A 217 3.67 14.45 -26.50
CA ASP A 217 3.42 15.57 -27.42
C ASP A 217 2.53 16.65 -26.77
N GLN A 218 1.51 16.23 -26.01
CA GLN A 218 0.66 17.14 -25.25
C GLN A 218 1.44 17.84 -24.13
N PHE A 219 2.30 17.11 -23.41
CA PHE A 219 3.21 17.69 -22.43
C PHE A 219 4.18 18.70 -23.08
N ASP A 220 4.81 18.35 -24.20
CA ASP A 220 5.80 19.19 -24.89
C ASP A 220 5.17 20.52 -25.34
N ALA A 221 3.92 20.46 -25.81
CA ALA A 221 3.10 21.63 -26.12
C ALA A 221 2.72 22.44 -24.88
N PHE A 222 2.31 21.78 -23.78
CA PHE A 222 1.98 22.43 -22.52
C PHE A 222 3.19 23.17 -21.92
N PHE A 223 4.36 22.54 -21.92
CA PHE A 223 5.62 23.13 -21.46
C PHE A 223 5.96 24.39 -22.26
N ALA A 224 5.77 24.36 -23.58
CA ALA A 224 5.97 25.54 -24.43
C ALA A 224 4.97 26.66 -24.10
N ALA A 225 3.69 26.32 -23.92
CA ALA A 225 2.62 27.27 -23.65
C ALA A 225 2.78 27.96 -22.28
N THR A 226 3.29 27.25 -21.28
CA THR A 226 3.51 27.77 -19.92
C THR A 226 4.86 28.45 -19.74
N ASN A 227 5.67 28.56 -20.82
CA ASN A 227 7.06 29.04 -20.75
C ASN A 227 7.89 28.25 -19.72
N GLY A 228 7.73 26.93 -19.69
CA GLY A 228 8.46 26.06 -18.76
C GLY A 228 9.99 26.16 -18.89
N SER A 229 10.48 26.54 -20.07
CA SER A 229 11.92 26.79 -20.30
C SER A 229 12.42 28.13 -19.73
N GLY A 230 11.52 29.08 -19.47
CA GLY A 230 11.88 30.48 -19.21
C GLY A 230 12.45 31.23 -20.43
N MET A 231 12.58 30.59 -21.60
CA MET A 231 13.27 31.11 -22.78
C MET A 231 12.34 31.69 -23.85
N ASN A 232 11.02 31.61 -23.67
CA ASN A 232 10.08 32.14 -24.66
C ASN A 232 10.32 33.64 -24.89
N ASN A 233 10.40 34.03 -26.17
CA ASN A 233 10.62 35.41 -26.61
C ASN A 233 11.96 36.04 -26.15
N MET A 234 12.92 35.24 -25.66
CA MET A 234 14.28 35.72 -25.44
C MET A 234 15.00 35.96 -26.77
N THR A 235 15.92 36.93 -26.80
CA THR A 235 16.71 37.21 -28.00
C THR A 235 17.52 35.97 -28.40
N GLY A 236 17.33 35.47 -29.62
CA GLY A 236 17.99 34.26 -30.11
C GLY A 236 17.18 32.96 -29.91
N PHE A 237 16.01 33.03 -29.30
CA PHE A 237 15.10 31.90 -29.10
C PHE A 237 13.77 32.11 -29.85
N PRO A 238 13.08 31.02 -30.26
CA PRO A 238 11.76 31.13 -30.87
C PRO A 238 10.71 31.68 -29.89
N PRO A 239 9.54 32.12 -30.38
CA PRO A 239 8.45 32.63 -29.53
C PRO A 239 7.98 31.63 -28.45
N THR A 240 8.08 30.35 -28.75
CA THR A 240 7.77 29.23 -27.86
C THR A 240 8.87 28.19 -27.97
N VAL A 241 9.38 27.72 -26.84
CA VAL A 241 10.40 26.66 -26.76
C VAL A 241 9.79 25.44 -26.07
N THR A 242 9.74 24.31 -26.77
CA THR A 242 9.26 23.05 -26.20
C THR A 242 10.30 22.40 -25.28
N TYR A 243 9.90 21.42 -24.47
CA TYR A 243 10.82 20.66 -23.62
C TYR A 243 11.87 19.96 -24.48
N THR A 244 11.44 19.32 -25.58
CA THR A 244 12.35 18.70 -26.56
C THR A 244 13.42 19.67 -27.05
N GLN A 245 13.00 20.87 -27.46
CA GLN A 245 13.94 21.90 -27.95
C GLN A 245 14.88 22.41 -26.86
N ALA A 246 14.39 22.56 -25.63
CA ALA A 246 15.19 23.00 -24.51
C ALA A 246 16.33 22.01 -24.19
N ILE A 247 16.01 20.72 -24.10
CA ILE A 247 16.99 19.66 -23.82
C ILE A 247 17.97 19.49 -24.99
N GLN A 248 17.48 19.44 -26.24
CA GLN A 248 18.34 19.34 -27.42
C GLN A 248 19.26 20.55 -27.56
N GLY A 249 18.81 21.75 -27.18
CA GLY A 249 19.64 22.95 -27.16
C GLY A 249 20.79 22.87 -26.13
N GLN A 250 20.50 22.37 -24.93
CA GLN A 250 21.51 22.12 -23.90
C GLN A 250 22.54 21.08 -24.35
N GLN A 251 22.06 19.98 -24.95
CA GLN A 251 22.91 18.93 -25.49
C GLN A 251 23.78 19.40 -26.67
N ALA A 252 23.22 20.21 -27.57
CA ALA A 252 23.96 20.81 -28.67
C ALA A 252 25.09 21.72 -28.18
N ALA A 253 24.86 22.46 -27.08
CA ALA A 253 25.90 23.26 -26.43
C ALA A 253 27.01 22.41 -25.79
N ALA A 254 26.67 21.19 -25.35
CA ALA A 254 27.63 20.19 -24.85
C ALA A 254 28.35 19.41 -25.96
N GLY A 255 27.91 19.54 -27.23
CA GLY A 255 28.60 19.04 -28.42
C GLY A 255 27.97 17.83 -29.11
N GLU A 256 26.92 17.24 -28.54
CA GLU A 256 26.21 16.10 -29.13
C GLU A 256 24.75 16.06 -28.67
N VAL A 257 23.82 15.85 -29.60
CA VAL A 257 22.39 15.69 -29.31
C VAL A 257 22.03 14.21 -29.41
N THR A 258 21.61 13.62 -28.29
CA THR A 258 21.20 12.21 -28.21
C THR A 258 19.71 12.06 -27.92
N PHE A 259 19.08 13.07 -27.33
CA PHE A 259 17.67 13.04 -26.98
C PHE A 259 16.79 13.22 -28.22
N ALA A 260 15.87 12.29 -28.45
CA ALA A 260 15.04 12.23 -29.65
C ALA A 260 13.62 12.79 -29.45
N GLY A 261 13.31 13.37 -28.28
CA GLY A 261 11.98 13.89 -27.99
C GLY A 261 10.96 12.76 -27.89
N ASN A 262 9.83 12.90 -28.58
CA ASN A 262 8.76 11.89 -28.56
C ASN A 262 9.17 10.53 -29.13
N ALA A 263 10.20 10.46 -29.98
CA ALA A 263 10.78 9.21 -30.46
C ALA A 263 11.55 8.43 -29.38
N SER A 264 11.77 9.03 -28.20
CA SER A 264 12.32 8.36 -27.04
C SER A 264 11.27 7.56 -26.25
N ILE A 265 9.98 7.65 -26.60
CA ILE A 265 8.93 6.91 -25.92
C ILE A 265 9.02 5.42 -26.24
N THR A 266 9.03 4.59 -25.20
CA THR A 266 9.17 3.14 -25.30
C THR A 266 7.85 2.40 -25.08
N ASP A 267 7.90 1.07 -25.20
CA ASP A 267 6.80 0.18 -24.86
C ASP A 267 6.35 0.40 -23.40
N LEU A 268 5.06 0.67 -23.22
CA LEU A 268 4.42 0.89 -21.92
C LEU A 268 3.46 -0.26 -21.55
N THR A 269 3.44 -1.36 -22.29
CA THR A 269 2.56 -2.51 -22.03
C THR A 269 2.72 -3.06 -20.62
N TYR A 270 3.95 -3.17 -20.11
CA TYR A 270 4.17 -3.59 -18.72
C TYR A 270 3.53 -2.61 -17.74
N ALA A 271 3.68 -1.29 -17.94
CA ALA A 271 3.03 -0.28 -17.12
C ALA A 271 1.51 -0.46 -17.10
N PHE A 272 0.92 -0.76 -18.26
CA PHE A 272 -0.53 -0.87 -18.44
C PHE A 272 -1.12 -2.17 -17.91
N ASP A 273 -0.44 -3.29 -18.09
CA ASP A 273 -1.06 -4.61 -17.96
C ASP A 273 -0.45 -5.48 -16.85
N SER A 274 0.73 -5.13 -16.31
CA SER A 274 1.47 -6.06 -15.45
C SER A 274 2.37 -5.42 -14.40
N ALA A 275 2.32 -4.10 -14.24
CA ALA A 275 3.15 -3.41 -13.25
C ALA A 275 2.82 -3.90 -11.85
N VAL A 276 3.87 -4.21 -11.07
CA VAL A 276 3.75 -4.67 -9.69
C VAL A 276 4.66 -3.85 -8.78
N MET A 277 4.19 -3.62 -7.55
CA MET A 277 5.03 -3.07 -6.50
C MET A 277 6.11 -4.08 -6.11
N PRO A 278 7.23 -3.64 -5.50
CA PRO A 278 8.25 -4.56 -4.96
C PRO A 278 7.70 -5.59 -3.96
N THR A 279 6.57 -5.28 -3.33
CA THR A 279 5.83 -6.11 -2.38
C THR A 279 4.83 -7.08 -3.05
N GLY A 280 4.65 -6.98 -4.37
CA GLY A 280 3.87 -7.92 -5.19
C GLY A 280 2.44 -7.49 -5.50
N GLU A 281 1.97 -6.33 -5.00
CA GLU A 281 0.66 -5.81 -5.37
C GLU A 281 0.62 -5.33 -6.82
N ASP A 282 -0.49 -5.64 -7.51
CA ASP A 282 -0.77 -5.16 -8.85
C ASP A 282 -1.02 -3.65 -8.85
N VAL A 283 -0.19 -2.93 -9.61
CA VAL A 283 -0.27 -1.48 -9.87
C VAL A 283 -0.28 -1.18 -11.37
N SER A 284 -0.78 -2.13 -12.16
CA SER A 284 -1.08 -1.94 -13.58
C SER A 284 -2.03 -0.76 -13.78
N LEU A 285 -1.81 0.02 -14.85
CA LEU A 285 -2.56 1.25 -15.12
C LEU A 285 -3.93 1.00 -15.76
N THR A 286 -4.22 -0.24 -16.15
CA THR A 286 -5.60 -0.71 -16.42
C THR A 286 -6.37 -0.99 -15.13
N GLY A 287 -5.70 -1.00 -13.98
CA GLY A 287 -6.29 -1.09 -12.64
C GLY A 287 -6.40 0.28 -11.96
N MET A 288 -7.52 0.50 -11.26
CA MET A 288 -7.76 1.72 -10.47
C MET A 288 -6.66 2.00 -9.44
N VAL A 289 -6.17 0.95 -8.75
CA VAL A 289 -5.12 1.08 -7.73
C VAL A 289 -3.80 1.55 -8.34
N GLY A 290 -3.43 1.02 -9.52
CA GLY A 290 -2.23 1.44 -10.23
C GLY A 290 -2.27 2.91 -10.65
N VAL A 291 -3.42 3.36 -11.18
CA VAL A 291 -3.62 4.78 -11.50
C VAL A 291 -3.45 5.67 -10.27
N MET A 292 -4.11 5.33 -9.15
CA MET A 292 -4.02 6.13 -7.93
C MET A 292 -2.61 6.16 -7.36
N ALA A 293 -1.92 5.02 -7.35
CA ALA A 293 -0.54 4.91 -6.89
C ALA A 293 0.39 5.78 -7.76
N LEU A 294 0.28 5.69 -9.08
CA LEU A 294 1.08 6.49 -10.00
C LEU A 294 0.78 7.99 -9.85
N ALA A 295 -0.49 8.38 -9.86
CA ALA A 295 -0.89 9.79 -9.75
C ALA A 295 -0.44 10.40 -8.41
N GLY A 296 -0.62 9.67 -7.30
CA GLY A 296 -0.09 10.06 -6.00
C GLY A 296 1.44 10.20 -6.01
N HIS A 297 2.15 9.29 -6.68
CA HIS A 297 3.60 9.35 -6.80
C HIS A 297 4.07 10.52 -7.68
N CYS A 298 3.37 10.85 -8.76
CA CYS A 298 3.66 12.02 -9.60
C CYS A 298 3.46 13.34 -8.83
N LEU A 299 2.46 13.40 -7.94
CA LEU A 299 2.20 14.58 -7.10
C LEU A 299 3.19 14.70 -5.93
N ALA A 300 3.51 13.60 -5.24
CA ALA A 300 4.40 13.60 -4.09
C ALA A 300 5.88 13.80 -4.48
N PHE A 301 6.27 13.30 -5.66
CA PHE A 301 7.64 13.35 -6.16
C PHE A 301 7.66 14.00 -7.54
N PRO A 302 8.03 15.29 -7.61
CA PRO A 302 8.18 15.99 -8.88
C PRO A 302 9.15 15.26 -9.82
N ILE A 303 8.95 15.46 -11.12
CA ILE A 303 9.84 14.90 -12.13
C ILE A 303 11.21 15.57 -12.00
N ALA A 304 12.25 14.75 -11.89
CA ALA A 304 13.61 15.20 -11.65
C ALA A 304 14.28 15.71 -12.93
N THR A 305 15.21 16.65 -12.81
CA THR A 305 16.07 17.04 -13.93
C THR A 305 17.17 16.01 -14.17
N TYR A 306 17.85 16.08 -15.32
CA TYR A 306 18.99 15.20 -15.62
C TYR A 306 20.05 15.27 -14.50
N ASP A 307 20.37 16.48 -14.03
CA ASP A 307 21.38 16.69 -12.98
C ASP A 307 20.94 16.08 -11.64
N ASP A 308 19.66 16.19 -11.29
CA ASP A 308 19.11 15.61 -10.06
C ASP A 308 19.16 14.07 -10.11
N VAL A 309 18.84 13.47 -11.25
CA VAL A 309 18.94 12.01 -11.44
C VAL A 309 20.40 11.56 -11.33
N MET A 310 21.32 12.27 -11.99
CA MET A 310 22.73 11.93 -11.99
C MET A 310 23.39 12.14 -10.62
N ALA A 311 22.91 13.08 -9.81
CA ALA A 311 23.36 13.26 -8.44
C ALA A 311 23.11 12.03 -7.56
N ASP A 312 22.08 11.23 -7.86
CA ASP A 312 21.73 10.01 -7.12
C ASP A 312 22.30 8.71 -7.75
N ALA A 313 23.06 8.82 -8.85
CA ALA A 313 23.63 7.65 -9.53
C ALA A 313 24.49 6.79 -8.60
N GLY A 314 25.20 7.41 -7.65
CA GLY A 314 26.02 6.70 -6.64
C GLY A 314 25.21 5.89 -5.62
N ASN A 315 23.92 6.18 -5.47
CA ASN A 315 23.00 5.45 -4.60
C ASN A 315 22.14 4.43 -5.37
N GLY A 316 22.39 4.25 -6.67
CA GLY A 316 21.58 3.37 -7.52
C GLY A 316 20.19 3.93 -7.85
N PHE A 317 20.04 5.25 -7.87
CA PHE A 317 18.80 5.95 -8.25
C PHE A 317 17.60 5.76 -7.31
N VAL A 318 17.84 5.27 -6.10
CA VAL A 318 16.78 4.91 -5.14
C VAL A 318 16.08 6.12 -4.52
N ASN A 319 16.61 7.34 -4.65
CA ASN A 319 16.05 8.54 -4.01
C ASN A 319 15.34 9.48 -5.00
N VAL A 320 15.26 9.10 -6.26
CA VAL A 320 14.69 9.96 -7.31
C VAL A 320 13.38 9.39 -7.81
N GLY A 321 12.29 10.13 -7.59
CA GLY A 321 10.94 9.65 -7.89
C GLY A 321 10.75 9.24 -9.35
N THR A 322 11.39 9.93 -10.30
CA THR A 322 11.40 9.55 -11.72
C THR A 322 11.94 8.15 -11.95
N MET A 323 13.07 7.80 -11.30
CA MET A 323 13.70 6.50 -11.47
C MET A 323 12.95 5.40 -10.70
N GLN A 324 12.38 5.73 -9.55
CA GLN A 324 11.50 4.82 -8.81
C GLN A 324 10.27 4.44 -9.65
N ARG A 325 9.57 5.42 -10.22
CA ARG A 325 8.41 5.14 -11.07
C ARG A 325 8.79 4.39 -12.34
N ALA A 326 9.87 4.80 -13.01
CA ALA A 326 10.37 4.10 -14.19
C ALA A 326 10.76 2.65 -13.92
N GLY A 327 11.21 2.33 -12.69
CA GLY A 327 11.43 0.96 -12.23
C GLY A 327 10.14 0.20 -11.97
N ILE A 328 9.21 0.78 -11.21
CA ILE A 328 7.94 0.12 -10.82
C ILE A 328 7.03 -0.16 -12.03
N TRP A 329 6.86 0.83 -12.90
CA TRP A 329 6.04 0.73 -14.11
C TRP A 329 6.86 0.36 -15.36
N GLY A 330 8.14 0.02 -15.20
CA GLY A 330 8.96 -0.63 -16.23
C GLY A 330 9.20 0.18 -17.51
N TYR A 331 9.19 1.51 -17.43
CA TYR A 331 9.47 2.41 -18.56
C TYR A 331 10.87 3.03 -18.51
N THR A 332 11.81 2.40 -17.81
CA THR A 332 13.23 2.79 -17.86
C THR A 332 13.78 2.55 -19.26
N VAL A 333 14.35 3.58 -19.88
CA VAL A 333 14.97 3.46 -21.20
C VAL A 333 16.45 3.14 -21.01
N MET A 334 16.96 2.15 -21.73
CA MET A 334 18.36 1.70 -21.60
C MET A 334 19.20 2.19 -22.78
N ALA A 335 20.25 2.96 -22.51
CA ALA A 335 21.27 3.33 -23.49
C ALA A 335 22.24 2.16 -23.78
N SER A 336 22.42 1.27 -22.82
CA SER A 336 23.16 0.00 -22.94
C SER A 336 22.64 -1.00 -21.89
N GLU A 337 23.16 -2.23 -21.87
CA GLU A 337 22.75 -3.27 -20.91
C GLU A 337 22.83 -2.84 -19.43
N THR A 338 23.70 -1.89 -19.09
CA THR A 338 23.93 -1.46 -17.70
C THR A 338 23.75 0.04 -17.47
N MET A 339 23.41 0.81 -18.50
CA MET A 339 23.28 2.27 -18.39
C MET A 339 21.93 2.74 -18.91
N PRO A 340 21.10 3.38 -18.06
CA PRO A 340 19.88 4.01 -18.51
C PRO A 340 20.16 5.25 -19.38
N ASP A 341 19.33 5.47 -20.39
CA ASP A 341 19.19 6.77 -21.04
C ASP A 341 18.30 7.65 -20.15
N ILE A 342 18.95 8.54 -19.39
CA ILE A 342 18.27 9.39 -18.41
C ILE A 342 17.30 10.37 -19.07
N ASN A 343 17.66 10.97 -20.20
CA ASN A 343 16.79 11.93 -20.87
C ASN A 343 15.56 11.24 -21.47
N ALA A 344 15.74 10.07 -22.08
CA ALA A 344 14.62 9.27 -22.57
C ALA A 344 13.73 8.75 -21.42
N THR A 345 14.33 8.35 -20.30
CA THR A 345 13.58 7.91 -19.11
C THR A 345 12.76 9.05 -18.49
N ILE A 346 13.33 10.24 -18.37
CA ILE A 346 12.61 11.44 -17.93
C ILE A 346 11.47 11.78 -18.90
N ALA A 347 11.67 11.61 -20.21
CA ALA A 347 10.62 11.82 -21.21
C ALA A 347 9.45 10.84 -21.04
N ASN A 348 9.73 9.55 -20.83
CA ASN A 348 8.71 8.55 -20.49
C ASN A 348 7.95 8.94 -19.21
N ASP A 349 8.67 9.41 -18.19
CA ASP A 349 8.07 9.81 -16.92
C ASP A 349 7.15 11.04 -17.07
N TRP A 350 7.56 12.04 -17.87
CA TRP A 350 6.69 13.15 -18.25
C TRP A 350 5.45 12.68 -18.99
N ALA A 351 5.60 11.79 -19.97
CA ALA A 351 4.47 11.25 -20.72
C ALA A 351 3.46 10.55 -19.80
N VAL A 352 3.94 9.66 -18.93
CA VAL A 352 3.10 8.85 -18.05
C VAL A 352 2.45 9.71 -16.94
N CYS A 353 3.19 10.62 -16.30
CA CYS A 353 2.62 11.51 -15.29
C CYS A 353 1.68 12.56 -15.88
N PHE A 354 1.99 13.13 -17.05
CA PHE A 354 1.09 14.08 -17.72
C PHE A 354 -0.16 13.39 -18.24
N GLY A 355 -0.01 12.18 -18.80
CA GLY A 355 -1.10 11.34 -19.27
C GLY A 355 -1.99 10.85 -18.13
N ILE A 356 -1.51 9.88 -17.34
CA ILE A 356 -2.30 9.25 -16.28
C ILE A 356 -2.56 10.21 -15.12
N GLY A 357 -1.51 10.84 -14.59
CA GLY A 357 -1.66 11.77 -13.46
C GLY A 357 -2.51 12.97 -13.83
N GLY A 358 -2.35 13.50 -15.05
CA GLY A 358 -3.19 14.58 -15.57
C GLY A 358 -4.64 14.17 -15.82
N MET A 359 -4.90 12.97 -16.38
CA MET A 359 -6.26 12.46 -16.51
C MET A 359 -6.91 12.28 -15.14
N PHE A 360 -6.23 11.61 -14.21
CA PHE A 360 -6.70 11.41 -12.85
C PHE A 360 -7.06 12.74 -12.19
N GLY A 361 -6.12 13.68 -12.12
CA GLY A 361 -6.30 14.93 -11.37
C GLY A 361 -7.14 15.98 -12.10
N ASN A 362 -6.77 16.30 -13.34
CA ASN A 362 -7.31 17.47 -14.05
C ASN A 362 -8.56 17.15 -14.87
N VAL A 363 -8.73 15.90 -15.34
CA VAL A 363 -9.87 15.51 -16.19
C VAL A 363 -10.98 14.89 -15.35
N PHE A 364 -10.63 13.97 -14.45
CA PHE A 364 -11.61 13.22 -13.65
C PHE A 364 -11.69 13.69 -12.19
N GLY A 365 -10.88 14.67 -11.78
CA GLY A 365 -11.01 15.37 -10.51
C GLY A 365 -10.32 14.72 -9.30
N GLY A 366 -9.47 13.72 -9.53
CA GLY A 366 -8.76 13.00 -8.47
C GLY A 366 -7.88 13.92 -7.61
N GLY A 367 -7.90 13.72 -6.29
CA GLY A 367 -7.07 14.46 -5.33
C GLY A 367 -7.56 15.88 -5.01
N ASP A 368 -8.62 16.37 -5.64
CA ASP A 368 -9.28 17.62 -5.29
C ASP A 368 -10.20 17.40 -4.09
N ALA A 369 -9.76 17.83 -2.90
CA ALA A 369 -10.52 17.72 -1.65
C ALA A 369 -11.56 18.84 -1.48
N ASP A 370 -11.51 19.91 -2.30
CA ASP A 370 -12.38 21.07 -2.16
C ASP A 370 -13.57 21.02 -3.14
N TRP A 371 -13.71 19.93 -3.91
CA TRP A 371 -14.72 19.71 -4.95
C TRP A 371 -16.17 20.00 -4.52
N PHE A 372 -16.50 19.76 -3.24
CA PHE A 372 -17.84 19.98 -2.69
C PHE A 372 -18.07 21.43 -2.21
N THR A 373 -17.03 22.25 -2.19
CA THR A 373 -17.07 23.66 -1.80
C THR A 373 -16.75 24.63 -2.94
N ASP A 374 -16.26 24.13 -4.08
CA ASP A 374 -15.92 24.97 -5.23
C ASP A 374 -17.16 25.66 -5.80
N GLN A 375 -17.16 26.99 -5.76
CA GLN A 375 -18.20 27.84 -6.33
C GLN A 375 -17.78 28.45 -7.67
N THR A 376 -16.54 28.22 -8.10
CA THR A 376 -15.99 28.77 -9.35
C THR A 376 -16.37 27.95 -10.58
N GLY A 377 -16.80 26.69 -10.38
CA GLY A 377 -17.15 25.75 -11.44
C GLY A 377 -15.94 25.20 -12.18
N THR A 378 -14.78 25.18 -11.51
CA THR A 378 -13.52 24.67 -12.07
C THR A 378 -13.24 23.24 -11.63
N ALA A 379 -13.75 22.83 -10.48
CA ALA A 379 -13.70 21.46 -10.00
C ALA A 379 -14.65 20.55 -10.78
N VAL A 380 -14.26 19.28 -10.91
CA VAL A 380 -15.19 18.21 -11.35
C VAL A 380 -16.24 18.02 -10.28
N ASP A 381 -17.51 18.16 -10.65
CA ASP A 381 -18.61 18.17 -9.68
C ASP A 381 -19.01 16.76 -9.21
N ALA A 382 -19.89 16.73 -8.20
CA ALA A 382 -20.41 15.49 -7.60
C ALA A 382 -21.03 14.53 -8.62
N SER A 383 -21.72 15.09 -9.61
CA SER A 383 -22.46 14.31 -10.59
C SER A 383 -21.52 13.59 -11.53
N THR A 384 -20.51 14.28 -12.07
CA THR A 384 -19.48 13.67 -12.92
C THR A 384 -18.67 12.61 -12.15
N ARG A 385 -18.31 12.87 -10.89
CA ARG A 385 -17.61 11.88 -10.05
C ARG A 385 -18.45 10.63 -9.79
N MET A 386 -19.76 10.78 -9.59
CA MET A 386 -20.66 9.64 -9.43
C MET A 386 -20.83 8.86 -10.75
N MET A 387 -20.93 9.54 -11.88
CA MET A 387 -20.99 8.94 -13.22
C MET A 387 -19.73 8.10 -13.51
N ASN A 388 -18.54 8.68 -13.25
CA ASN A 388 -17.24 7.99 -13.32
C ASN A 388 -17.22 6.72 -12.45
N TYR A 389 -17.75 6.79 -11.22
CA TYR A 389 -17.79 5.63 -10.32
C TYR A 389 -18.75 4.54 -10.80
N LEU A 390 -19.93 4.93 -11.31
CA LEU A 390 -20.96 4.00 -11.75
C LEU A 390 -20.71 3.43 -13.16
N GLY A 391 -19.79 4.03 -13.93
CA GLY A 391 -19.50 3.63 -15.31
C GLY A 391 -20.66 3.90 -16.26
N VAL A 392 -21.41 4.98 -15.99
CA VAL A 392 -22.50 5.46 -16.85
C VAL A 392 -22.11 6.85 -17.31
N ASP A 393 -21.97 7.04 -18.61
CA ASP A 393 -21.76 8.34 -19.27
C ASP A 393 -23.03 8.77 -20.03
#